data_AF-A0AA43DAE3-F1
#
_entry.id   AF-A0AA43DAE3-F1
#
_cell.length_a   1.000
_cell.length_b   1.000
_cell.length_c   1.000
_cell.angle_alpha   90.00
_cell.angle_beta   90.00
_cell.angle_gamma   90.00
#
_symmetry.space_group_name_H-M   'P 1'
#
loop_
_entity.id
_entity.type
_entity.pdbx_description
1 polymer ?
#
loop_
_entity_poly.entity_id
_entity_poly.type
_entity_poly.pdbx_seq_one_letter_code
_entity_poly.pdbx_strand_id
1 'polypeptide(L)'
;MGSDKITSANYLGMSFVKFAYANLISTNRILAKVNFMNTIQLIGLTAGMLTTIAFLPQVLKTWKSRSAKDLSLGMFSLFCLGVVLWLAYGILVRDIPVIAANLLTLMLASTLLFFKLRFKN
;
A
#
# COMPACT_ATOMS: atom_id res chain seq x y z
N MET A 1 46.15 -12.86 -45.05
CA MET A 1 46.19 -13.59 -43.75
C MET A 1 46.09 -12.68 -42.51
N GLY A 2 46.38 -11.36 -42.60
CA GLY A 2 46.23 -10.42 -41.47
C GLY A 2 44.87 -9.71 -41.33
N SER A 3 44.11 -9.55 -42.42
CA SER A 3 42.79 -8.90 -42.46
C SER A 3 41.72 -9.63 -41.63
N ASP A 4 41.73 -10.96 -41.65
CA ASP A 4 40.67 -11.78 -41.03
C ASP A 4 40.75 -11.75 -39.50
N LYS A 5 41.97 -11.62 -38.95
CA LYS A 5 42.19 -11.45 -37.51
C LYS A 5 41.66 -10.10 -37.01
N ILE A 6 41.91 -9.02 -37.75
CA ILE A 6 41.43 -7.67 -37.39
C ILE A 6 39.89 -7.64 -37.43
N THR A 7 39.29 -8.20 -38.47
CA THR A 7 37.84 -8.31 -38.60
C THR A 7 37.22 -9.12 -37.46
N SER A 8 37.80 -10.27 -37.09
CA SER A 8 37.31 -11.10 -35.98
C SER A 8 37.42 -10.38 -34.61
N ALA A 9 38.50 -9.65 -34.37
CA ALA A 9 38.68 -8.89 -33.13
C ALA A 9 37.63 -7.76 -32.99
N ASN A 10 37.28 -7.11 -34.10
CA ASN A 10 36.22 -6.09 -34.13
C ASN A 10 34.83 -6.70 -33.85
N TYR A 11 34.52 -7.88 -34.38
CA TYR A 11 33.26 -8.58 -34.08
C TYR A 11 33.17 -9.02 -32.61
N LEU A 12 34.28 -9.51 -32.04
CA LEU A 12 34.35 -9.85 -30.61
C LEU A 12 34.15 -8.62 -29.73
N GLY A 13 34.83 -7.51 -30.03
CA GLY A 13 34.66 -6.24 -29.33
C GLY A 13 33.23 -5.71 -29.42
N MET A 14 32.62 -5.75 -30.60
CA MET A 14 31.24 -5.31 -30.80
C MET A 14 30.22 -6.21 -30.08
N SER A 15 30.48 -7.51 -29.99
CA SER A 15 29.63 -8.45 -29.24
C SER A 15 29.71 -8.19 -27.73
N PHE A 16 30.91 -7.90 -27.22
CA PHE A 16 31.10 -7.50 -25.83
C PHE A 16 30.38 -6.18 -25.49
N VAL A 17 30.49 -5.16 -26.35
CA VAL A 17 29.82 -3.87 -26.14
C VAL A 17 28.30 -4.04 -26.11
N LYS A 18 27.72 -4.82 -27.04
CA LYS A 18 26.28 -5.11 -27.04
C LYS A 18 25.84 -5.86 -25.78
N PHE A 19 26.63 -6.81 -25.31
CA PHE A 19 26.37 -7.53 -24.06
C PHE A 19 26.42 -6.59 -22.84
N ALA A 20 27.45 -5.76 -22.71
CA ALA A 20 27.58 -4.78 -21.64
C ALA A 20 26.41 -3.78 -21.63
N TYR A 21 26.03 -3.28 -22.81
CA TYR A 21 24.91 -2.35 -22.98
C TYR A 21 23.56 -3.00 -22.63
N ALA A 22 23.33 -4.26 -23.03
CA ALA A 22 22.12 -5.00 -22.67
C ALA A 22 21.99 -5.18 -21.15
N ASN A 23 23.09 -5.49 -20.45
CA ASN A 23 23.12 -5.59 -18.99
C ASN A 23 22.84 -4.24 -18.31
N LEU A 24 23.39 -3.14 -18.84
CA LEU A 24 23.11 -1.80 -18.32
C LEU A 24 21.63 -1.44 -18.44
N ILE A 25 21.02 -1.70 -19.61
CA ILE A 25 19.59 -1.47 -19.82
C ILE A 25 18.76 -2.34 -18.87
N SER A 26 19.07 -3.64 -18.73
CA SER A 26 18.31 -4.51 -17.83
C SER A 26 18.38 -4.03 -16.38
N THR A 27 19.56 -3.60 -15.92
CA THR A 27 19.74 -3.06 -14.57
C THR A 27 18.92 -1.78 -14.37
N ASN A 28 18.99 -0.83 -15.31
CA ASN A 28 18.19 0.40 -15.24
C ASN A 28 16.68 0.12 -15.22
N ARG A 29 16.21 -0.89 -15.97
CA ARG A 29 14.80 -1.31 -15.95
C ARG A 29 14.40 -1.90 -14.59
N ILE A 30 15.26 -2.72 -13.98
CA ILE A 30 15.01 -3.28 -12.65
C ILE A 30 14.94 -2.17 -11.60
N LEU A 31 15.89 -1.24 -11.60
CA LEU A 31 15.92 -0.12 -10.66
C LEU A 31 14.68 0.77 -10.81
N ALA A 32 14.27 1.09 -12.04
CA ALA A 32 13.05 1.85 -12.29
C ALA A 32 11.80 1.13 -11.74
N LYS A 33 11.71 -0.20 -11.94
CA LYS A 33 10.61 -1.01 -11.41
C LYS A 33 10.60 -1.04 -9.87
N VAL A 34 11.77 -1.22 -9.24
CA VAL A 34 11.91 -1.21 -7.76
C VAL A 34 11.52 0.15 -7.20
N ASN A 35 12.02 1.24 -7.78
CA ASN A 35 11.68 2.59 -7.34
C ASN A 35 10.18 2.86 -7.46
N PHE A 36 9.57 2.47 -8.59
CA PHE A 36 8.13 2.59 -8.78
C PHE A 36 7.34 1.79 -7.74
N MET A 37 7.70 0.54 -7.48
CA MET A 37 7.05 -0.29 -6.44
C MET A 37 7.16 0.34 -5.05
N ASN A 38 8.31 0.92 -4.70
CA ASN A 38 8.51 1.62 -3.43
C ASN A 38 7.60 2.85 -3.30
N THR A 39 7.46 3.64 -4.38
CA THR A 39 6.56 4.80 -4.40
C THR A 39 5.10 4.39 -4.19
N ILE A 40 4.65 3.31 -4.84
CA ILE A 40 3.29 2.78 -4.65
C ILE A 40 3.04 2.37 -3.19
N GLN A 41 3.99 1.66 -2.57
CA GLN A 41 3.88 1.27 -1.16
C GLN A 41 3.84 2.49 -0.23
N LEU A 42 4.69 3.49 -0.47
CA LEU A 42 4.72 4.72 0.33
C LEU A 42 3.38 5.45 0.25
N ILE A 43 2.84 5.66 -0.96
CA ILE A 43 1.54 6.31 -1.16
C ILE A 43 0.45 5.51 -0.45
N GLY A 44 0.42 4.18 -0.60
CA GLY A 44 -0.57 3.32 0.04
C GLY A 44 -0.52 3.40 1.56
N LEU A 45 0.68 3.34 2.16
CA LEU A 45 0.86 3.45 3.60
C LEU A 45 0.48 4.84 4.12
N THR A 46 0.88 5.91 3.43
CA THR A 46 0.52 7.27 3.82
C THR A 46 -0.99 7.50 3.69
N ALA A 47 -1.63 7.04 2.61
CA ALA A 47 -3.07 7.13 2.44
C ALA A 47 -3.81 6.36 3.56
N GLY A 48 -3.37 5.14 3.86
CA GLY A 48 -3.89 4.33 4.95
C GLY A 48 -3.74 5.00 6.32
N MET A 49 -2.57 5.59 6.60
CA MET A 49 -2.30 6.31 7.84
C MET A 49 -3.21 7.54 7.99
N LEU A 50 -3.30 8.39 6.96
CA LEU A 50 -4.11 9.61 7.00
C LEU A 50 -5.60 9.30 7.20
N THR A 51 -6.13 8.33 6.45
CA THR A 51 -7.54 7.91 6.57
C THR A 51 -7.84 7.26 7.92
N THR A 52 -6.93 6.44 8.46
CA THR A 52 -7.08 5.84 9.79
C THR A 52 -7.06 6.89 10.89
N ILE A 53 -6.08 7.80 10.89
CA ILE A 53 -5.93 8.85 11.92
C ILE A 53 -7.11 9.81 11.90
N ALA A 54 -7.78 10.01 10.76
CA ALA A 54 -8.98 10.84 10.68
C ALA A 54 -10.13 10.36 11.59
N PHE A 55 -10.19 9.07 11.96
CA PHE A 55 -11.17 8.55 12.92
C PHE A 55 -10.81 8.83 14.38
N LEU A 56 -9.53 9.06 14.69
CA LEU A 56 -9.05 9.22 16.06
C LEU A 56 -9.70 10.41 16.80
N PRO A 57 -9.82 11.61 16.21
CA PRO A 57 -10.54 12.72 16.85
C PRO A 57 -11.99 12.36 17.23
N GLN A 58 -12.68 11.60 16.38
CA GLN A 58 -14.06 11.18 16.65
C GLN A 58 -14.13 10.17 17.81
N VAL A 59 -13.21 9.20 17.87
CA VAL A 59 -13.08 8.25 18.99
C VAL A 59 -12.87 9.00 20.30
N LEU A 60 -11.92 9.92 20.33
CA LEU A 60 -11.59 10.72 21.53
C LEU A 60 -12.76 11.61 21.95
N LYS A 61 -13.44 12.27 21.01
CA LYS A 61 -14.61 13.10 21.27
C LYS A 61 -15.75 12.27 21.89
N THR A 62 -16.07 11.12 21.32
CA THR A 62 -17.14 10.24 21.83
C THR A 62 -16.77 9.66 23.20
N TRP A 63 -15.51 9.28 23.41
CA TRP A 63 -15.03 8.82 24.72
C TRP A 63 -15.13 9.90 25.80
N LYS A 64 -14.68 11.12 25.51
CA LYS A 64 -14.68 12.24 26.47
C LYS A 64 -16.09 12.72 26.79
N SER A 65 -16.94 12.87 25.77
CA SER A 65 -18.33 13.31 25.95
C SER A 65 -19.26 12.23 26.49
N ARG A 66 -18.83 10.96 26.47
CA ARG A 66 -19.67 9.79 26.81
C ARG A 66 -21.01 9.78 26.07
N SER A 67 -21.04 10.33 24.86
CA SER A 67 -22.24 10.50 24.05
C SER A 67 -21.97 10.10 22.60
N ALA A 68 -22.84 9.23 22.08
CA ALA A 68 -22.81 8.77 20.70
C ALA A 68 -24.16 9.03 19.99
N LYS A 69 -24.91 10.08 20.41
CA LYS A 69 -26.23 10.43 19.84
C LYS A 69 -26.15 10.53 18.31
N ASP A 70 -25.15 11.26 17.84
CA ASP A 70 -24.99 11.67 16.43
C ASP A 70 -24.37 10.58 15.54
N LEU A 71 -23.86 9.48 16.12
CA LEU A 71 -23.32 8.38 15.33
C LEU A 71 -24.46 7.50 14.80
N SER A 72 -24.49 7.27 13.49
CA SER A 72 -25.45 6.35 12.87
C SER A 72 -25.00 4.90 13.05
N LEU A 73 -25.82 4.09 13.72
CA LEU A 73 -25.54 2.67 13.95
C LEU A 73 -25.43 1.89 12.62
N GLY A 74 -26.37 2.14 11.70
CA GLY A 74 -26.39 1.46 10.39
C GLY A 74 -25.16 1.80 9.55
N MET A 75 -24.76 3.08 9.54
CA MET A 75 -23.57 3.51 8.80
C MET A 75 -22.31 2.83 9.33
N PHE A 76 -22.06 2.87 10.65
CA PHE A 76 -20.87 2.23 11.23
C PHE A 76 -20.89 0.71 11.09
N SER A 77 -22.06 0.07 11.13
CA SER A 77 -22.17 -1.38 10.93
C SER A 77 -21.79 -1.78 9.50
N LEU A 78 -22.35 -1.09 8.50
CA LEU A 78 -22.00 -1.31 7.09
C LEU A 78 -20.54 -0.97 6.81
N PHE A 79 -20.03 0.11 7.41
CA PHE A 79 -18.63 0.49 7.28
C PHE A 79 -17.71 -0.60 7.84
N CYS A 80 -17.98 -1.12 9.04
CA CYS A 80 -17.18 -2.22 9.60
C CYS A 80 -17.21 -3.48 8.72
N LEU A 81 -18.38 -3.86 8.19
CA LEU A 81 -18.50 -4.99 7.26
C LEU A 81 -17.68 -4.75 5.99
N GLY A 82 -17.76 -3.56 5.40
CA GLY A 82 -16.97 -3.19 4.24
C GLY A 82 -15.47 -3.25 4.52
N VAL A 83 -15.01 -2.74 5.66
CA VAL A 83 -13.59 -2.79 6.07
C VAL A 83 -13.11 -4.23 6.31
N VAL A 84 -13.95 -5.11 6.86
CA VAL A 84 -13.65 -6.56 6.98
C VAL A 84 -13.45 -7.17 5.59
N LEU A 85 -14.31 -6.85 4.63
CA LEU A 85 -14.17 -7.33 3.25
C LEU A 85 -12.90 -6.78 2.58
N TRP A 86 -12.57 -5.50 2.80
CA TRP A 86 -11.32 -4.91 2.31
C TRP A 86 -10.08 -5.53 2.94
N LEU A 87 -10.13 -5.86 4.23
CA LEU A 87 -9.05 -6.57 4.90
C LEU A 87 -8.86 -7.98 4.32
N ALA A 88 -9.96 -8.73 4.12
CA ALA A 88 -9.92 -10.03 3.48
C ALA A 88 -9.37 -9.93 2.04
N TYR A 89 -9.83 -8.95 1.27
CA TYR A 89 -9.30 -8.65 -0.06
C TYR A 89 -7.79 -8.40 -0.03
N GLY A 90 -7.31 -7.50 0.85
CA GLY A 90 -5.90 -7.18 1.01
C GLY A 90 -5.04 -8.41 1.30
N ILE A 91 -5.52 -9.31 2.17
CA ILE A 91 -4.84 -10.59 2.46
C ILE A 91 -4.77 -11.47 1.21
N LEU A 92 -5.87 -11.61 0.47
CA LEU A 92 -5.92 -12.43 -0.75
C LEU A 92 -4.97 -11.92 -1.84
N VAL A 93 -4.82 -10.60 -1.98
CA VAL A 93 -3.90 -9.98 -2.96
C VAL A 93 -2.49 -9.72 -2.41
N ARG A 94 -2.24 -10.05 -1.13
CA ARG A 94 -0.96 -9.82 -0.42
C ARG A 94 -0.49 -8.35 -0.43
N ASP A 95 -1.43 -7.40 -0.36
CA ASP A 95 -1.15 -5.96 -0.35
C ASP A 95 -1.00 -5.46 1.11
N ILE A 96 0.25 -5.28 1.53
CA ILE A 96 0.59 -4.85 2.90
C ILE A 96 -0.03 -3.49 3.27
N PRO A 97 0.09 -2.43 2.44
CA PRO A 97 -0.62 -1.17 2.70
C PRO A 97 -2.12 -1.32 2.96
N VAL A 98 -2.83 -2.09 2.13
CA VAL A 98 -4.27 -2.31 2.26
C VAL A 98 -4.60 -3.08 3.55
N ILE A 99 -3.83 -4.12 3.86
CA ILE A 99 -4.01 -4.91 5.09
C ILE A 99 -3.82 -4.04 6.33
N ALA A 100 -2.69 -3.31 6.40
CA ALA A 100 -2.34 -2.49 7.55
C ALA A 100 -3.38 -1.37 7.79
N ALA A 101 -3.80 -0.68 6.73
CA ALA A 101 -4.78 0.39 6.81
C ALA A 101 -6.15 -0.10 7.30
N ASN A 102 -6.66 -1.19 6.71
CA ASN A 102 -7.99 -1.70 7.06
C ASN A 102 -8.02 -2.35 8.44
N LEU A 103 -6.93 -3.00 8.87
CA LEU A 103 -6.84 -3.56 10.23
C LEU A 103 -6.97 -2.46 11.30
N LEU A 104 -6.20 -1.38 11.18
CA LEU A 104 -6.24 -0.27 12.13
C LEU A 104 -7.56 0.50 12.07
N THR A 105 -8.08 0.72 10.85
CA THR A 105 -9.40 1.35 10.65
C THR A 105 -10.51 0.52 11.31
N LEU A 106 -10.48 -0.81 11.18
CA LEU A 106 -11.46 -1.69 11.79
C LEU A 106 -11.45 -1.59 13.32
N MET A 107 -10.27 -1.49 13.94
CA MET A 107 -10.14 -1.31 15.39
C MET A 107 -10.81 0.00 15.87
N LEU A 108 -10.55 1.11 15.18
CA LEU A 108 -11.13 2.42 15.52
C LEU A 108 -12.64 2.45 15.26
N ALA A 109 -13.08 1.95 14.11
CA ALA A 109 -14.49 1.91 13.73
C ALA A 109 -15.31 1.00 14.65
N SER A 110 -14.77 -0.17 15.03
CA SER A 110 -15.41 -1.07 15.99
C SER A 110 -15.50 -0.45 17.38
N THR A 111 -14.51 0.37 17.78
CA THR A 111 -14.56 1.13 19.03
C THR A 111 -15.71 2.17 19.01
N LEU A 112 -15.88 2.89 17.90
CA LEU A 112 -17.01 3.82 17.72
C LEU A 112 -18.36 3.11 17.71
N LEU A 113 -18.45 1.96 17.04
CA LEU A 113 -19.65 1.13 17.02
C LEU A 113 -19.98 0.63 18.43
N PHE A 114 -18.98 0.17 19.19
CA PHE A 114 -19.13 -0.20 20.59
C PHE A 114 -19.62 0.99 21.44
N PHE A 115 -19.05 2.19 21.26
CA PHE A 115 -19.53 3.38 21.96
C PHE A 115 -20.97 3.72 21.60
N LYS A 116 -21.39 3.56 20.34
CA LYS A 116 -22.78 3.75 19.94
C LYS A 116 -23.74 2.81 20.67
N LEU A 117 -23.32 1.57 20.91
CA LEU A 117 -24.11 0.57 21.64
C LEU A 117 -24.09 0.79 23.15
N ARG A 118 -22.96 1.27 23.70
CA ARG A 118 -22.77 1.46 25.15
C ARG A 118 -23.33 2.79 25.65
N PHE A 119 -23.02 3.88 24.96
CA PHE A 119 -23.52 5.22 25.25
C PHE A 119 -24.87 5.38 24.56
N LYS A 120 -25.85 4.60 25.03
CA LYS A 120 -27.25 4.85 24.71
C LYS A 120 -27.63 6.21 25.30
N ASN A 121 -28.33 6.99 24.48
CA ASN A 121 -29.15 8.09 24.97
C ASN A 121 -30.22 7.55 25.90
#